data_AF-A0A2T6D4B5-F1
#
_entry.id   AF-A0A2T6D4B5-F1
#
_cell.length_a   1.000
_cell.length_b   1.000
_cell.length_c   1.000
_cell.angle_alpha   90.00
_cell.angle_beta   90.00
_cell.angle_gamma   90.00
#
_symmetry.space_group_name_H-M   'P 1'
#
loop_
_entity.id
_entity.type
_entity.pdbx_description
1 polymer ?
#
loop_
_entity_poly.entity_id
_entity_poly.type
_entity_poly.pdbx_seq_one_letter_code
_entity_poly.pdbx_strand_id
1 'polypeptide(L)'
;MAGAVVLLVLATAVAGLFCLHLSNKRCTGALDFSEGAANMMESTRLAQINFKIQVQEWKNTLLRGHTPEGMTTYFGAFEKRETMVRTFVEEILKYVAVWKVAPESEARLKEILKLHAELGAAYRTALQKFKADDPLSIRAVDAEVRGKDRQIDEALDSFAVYVRGELSHKSGVAKVENEALYKQLRTVVFVISGITFVVTLVFAWKALKINGQPSARRTAGGASAPMETRNDSRPGSVS
;
A
#
# COMPACT_ATOMS: atom_id res chain seq x y z
N MET A 1 27.96 3.79 -35.55
CA MET A 1 27.37 5.10 -35.16
C MET A 1 25.88 4.98 -34.82
N ALA A 2 25.02 4.48 -35.72
CA ALA A 2 23.61 4.18 -35.40
C ALA A 2 23.41 3.26 -34.18
N GLY A 3 24.30 2.26 -34.01
CA GLY A 3 24.28 1.37 -32.85
C GLY A 3 24.47 2.06 -31.49
N ALA A 4 25.20 3.18 -31.41
CA ALA A 4 25.41 3.89 -30.14
C ALA A 4 24.13 4.63 -29.67
N VAL A 5 23.37 5.19 -30.61
CA VAL A 5 22.07 5.84 -30.32
C VAL A 5 21.05 4.80 -29.90
N VAL A 6 20.99 3.66 -30.59
CA VAL A 6 20.11 2.54 -30.22
C VAL A 6 20.44 2.01 -28.81
N LEU A 7 21.72 1.86 -28.48
CA LEU A 7 22.15 1.43 -27.14
C LEU A 7 21.76 2.44 -26.05
N LEU A 8 21.87 3.75 -26.32
CA LEU A 8 21.43 4.79 -25.37
C LEU A 8 19.91 4.78 -25.14
N VAL A 9 19.12 4.63 -26.20
CA VAL A 9 17.65 4.52 -26.10
C VAL A 9 17.26 3.28 -25.31
N LEU A 10 17.88 2.13 -25.61
CA LEU A 10 17.64 0.89 -24.86
C LEU A 10 18.04 1.02 -23.39
N ALA A 11 19.18 1.66 -23.08
CA ALA A 11 19.60 1.91 -21.70
C ALA A 11 18.60 2.79 -20.95
N THR A 12 18.05 3.84 -21.59
CA THR A 12 16.99 4.66 -20.98
C THR A 12 15.69 3.90 -20.77
N ALA A 13 15.31 3.03 -21.71
CA ALA A 13 14.10 2.21 -21.59
C ALA A 13 14.22 1.20 -20.43
N VAL A 14 15.38 0.53 -20.30
CA VAL A 14 15.65 -0.40 -19.20
C VAL A 14 15.67 0.32 -17.85
N ALA A 15 16.32 1.48 -17.77
CA ALA A 15 16.33 2.30 -16.55
C ALA A 15 14.91 2.77 -16.18
N GLY A 16 14.10 3.16 -17.16
CA GLY A 16 12.70 3.54 -16.97
C GLY A 16 11.84 2.38 -16.46
N LEU A 17 11.95 1.19 -17.06
CA LEU A 17 11.25 -0.01 -16.63
C LEU A 17 11.68 -0.46 -15.22
N PHE A 18 12.97 -0.37 -14.90
CA PHE A 18 13.47 -0.67 -13.56
C PHE A 18 12.93 0.33 -12.51
N CYS A 19 12.92 1.62 -12.84
CA CYS A 19 12.34 2.66 -11.99
C CYS A 19 10.83 2.43 -11.79
N LEU A 20 10.10 2.07 -12.85
CA LEU A 20 8.68 1.74 -12.80
C LEU A 20 8.43 0.50 -11.92
N HIS A 21 9.24 -0.55 -12.07
CA HIS A 21 9.11 -1.78 -11.28
C HIS A 21 9.36 -1.56 -9.79
N LEU A 22 10.39 -0.78 -9.44
CA LEU A 22 10.67 -0.38 -8.07
C LEU A 22 9.53 0.47 -7.49
N SER A 23 9.00 1.38 -8.30
CA SER A 23 7.86 2.23 -7.91
C SER A 23 6.60 1.41 -7.68
N ASN A 24 6.32 0.43 -8.55
CA ASN A 24 5.17 -0.44 -8.46
C ASN A 24 5.24 -1.30 -7.19
N LYS A 25 6.38 -1.96 -6.93
CA LYS A 25 6.57 -2.78 -5.71
C LYS A 25 6.43 -1.99 -4.41
N ARG A 26 6.85 -0.72 -4.40
CA ARG A 26 6.73 0.15 -3.22
C ARG A 26 5.32 0.68 -3.06
N CYS A 27 4.62 0.98 -4.16
CA CYS A 27 3.22 1.38 -4.15
C CYS A 27 2.34 0.24 -3.60
N THR A 28 2.54 -1.00 -4.07
CA THR A 28 1.79 -2.16 -3.56
C THR A 28 2.06 -2.38 -2.07
N GLY A 29 3.33 -2.36 -1.63
CA GLY A 29 3.64 -2.51 -0.20
C GLY A 29 3.08 -1.39 0.69
N ALA A 30 3.01 -0.16 0.19
CA ALA A 30 2.40 0.97 0.92
C ALA A 30 0.86 0.85 0.99
N LEU A 31 0.22 0.37 -0.08
CA LEU A 31 -1.21 0.08 -0.12
C LEU A 31 -1.55 -1.06 0.85
N ASP A 32 -0.81 -2.16 0.79
CA ASP A 32 -0.98 -3.30 1.69
C ASP A 32 -0.84 -2.86 3.15
N PHE A 33 0.14 -2.00 3.47
CA PHE A 33 0.32 -1.44 4.81
C PHE A 33 -0.86 -0.56 5.21
N SER A 34 -1.31 0.31 4.32
CA SER A 34 -2.44 1.20 4.59
C SER A 34 -3.73 0.43 4.84
N GLU A 35 -3.98 -0.63 4.07
CA GLU A 35 -5.12 -1.52 4.27
C GLU A 35 -5.00 -2.29 5.59
N GLY A 36 -3.83 -2.88 5.86
CA GLY A 36 -3.56 -3.56 7.13
C GLY A 36 -3.73 -2.64 8.34
N ALA A 37 -3.26 -1.40 8.25
CA ALA A 37 -3.41 -0.38 9.29
C ALA A 37 -4.88 0.00 9.50
N ALA A 38 -5.64 0.18 8.42
CA ALA A 38 -7.08 0.47 8.49
C ALA A 38 -7.85 -0.68 9.15
N ASN A 39 -7.58 -1.92 8.73
CA ASN A 39 -8.21 -3.11 9.29
C ASN A 39 -7.84 -3.28 10.77
N MET A 40 -6.58 -3.06 11.15
CA MET A 40 -6.15 -3.10 12.54
C MET A 40 -6.88 -2.07 13.43
N MET A 41 -7.05 -0.83 12.94
CA MET A 41 -7.80 0.20 13.63
C MET A 41 -9.29 -0.16 13.75
N GLU A 42 -9.85 -0.77 12.70
CA GLU A 42 -11.24 -1.22 12.70
C GLU A 42 -11.46 -2.36 13.69
N SER A 43 -10.61 -3.39 13.71
CA SER A 43 -10.67 -4.47 14.72
C SER A 43 -10.52 -3.92 16.14
N THR A 44 -9.66 -2.91 16.35
CA THR A 44 -9.52 -2.24 17.65
C THR A 44 -10.83 -1.58 18.09
N ARG A 45 -11.46 -0.82 17.19
CA ARG A 45 -12.76 -0.16 17.43
C ARG A 45 -13.86 -1.18 17.68
N LEU A 46 -13.89 -2.27 16.90
CA LEU A 46 -14.87 -3.34 17.05
C LEU A 46 -14.70 -4.09 18.37
N ALA A 47 -13.47 -4.31 18.85
CA ALA A 47 -13.21 -4.86 20.17
C ALA A 47 -13.80 -3.96 21.27
N GLN A 48 -13.54 -2.66 21.23
CA GLN A 48 -14.09 -1.68 22.18
C GLN A 48 -15.62 -1.67 22.19
N ILE A 49 -16.25 -1.62 21.01
CA ILE A 49 -17.71 -1.60 20.88
C ILE A 49 -18.31 -2.90 21.42
N ASN A 50 -17.79 -4.05 21.01
CA ASN A 50 -18.32 -5.33 21.47
C ASN A 50 -18.13 -5.52 22.98
N PHE A 51 -17.04 -4.99 23.55
CA PHE A 51 -16.83 -5.02 25.00
C PHE A 51 -17.88 -4.20 25.75
N LYS A 52 -18.16 -2.97 25.30
CA LYS A 52 -19.23 -2.15 25.89
C LYS A 52 -20.61 -2.82 25.78
N ILE A 53 -20.89 -3.44 24.63
CA ILE A 53 -22.13 -4.21 24.46
C ILE A 53 -22.14 -5.45 25.37
N GLN A 54 -21.02 -6.16 25.52
CA GLN A 54 -20.91 -7.30 26.44
C GLN A 54 -21.29 -6.89 27.88
N VAL A 55 -20.72 -5.80 28.39
CA VAL A 55 -21.04 -5.28 29.73
C VAL A 55 -22.52 -4.87 29.83
N GLN A 56 -23.09 -4.35 28.74
CA GLN A 56 -24.52 -4.04 28.69
C GLN A 56 -25.40 -5.30 28.69
N GLU A 57 -25.03 -6.34 27.96
CA GLU A 57 -25.75 -7.61 27.96
C GLU A 57 -25.66 -8.30 29.31
N TRP A 58 -24.53 -8.20 30.01
CA TRP A 58 -24.43 -8.63 31.40
C TRP A 58 -25.50 -7.97 32.28
N LYS A 59 -25.65 -6.64 32.19
CA LYS A 59 -26.70 -5.93 32.93
C LYS A 59 -28.10 -6.38 32.49
N ASN A 60 -28.31 -6.63 31.20
CA ASN A 60 -29.58 -7.14 30.69
C ASN A 60 -29.88 -8.53 31.24
N THR A 61 -28.88 -9.41 31.37
CA THR A 61 -29.02 -10.72 32.00
C THR A 61 -29.49 -10.59 33.44
N LEU A 62 -28.92 -9.68 34.23
CA LEU A 62 -29.36 -9.49 35.61
C LEU A 62 -30.76 -8.88 35.72
N LEU A 63 -31.11 -7.94 34.83
CA LEU A 63 -32.38 -7.21 34.89
C LEU A 63 -33.56 -7.96 34.24
N ARG A 64 -33.29 -8.85 33.29
CA ARG A 64 -34.32 -9.52 32.49
C ARG A 64 -34.17 -11.04 32.43
N GLY A 65 -33.19 -11.60 33.14
CA GLY A 65 -32.95 -13.04 33.26
C GLY A 65 -33.78 -13.75 34.32
N HIS A 66 -34.87 -13.15 34.79
CA HIS A 66 -35.76 -13.75 35.80
C HIS A 66 -36.51 -14.98 35.25
N THR A 67 -36.68 -15.09 33.93
CA THR A 67 -37.23 -16.29 33.28
C THR A 67 -36.12 -17.08 32.59
N PRO A 68 -36.27 -18.41 32.43
CA PRO A 68 -35.31 -19.23 31.69
C PRO A 68 -35.05 -18.74 30.27
N GLU A 69 -36.09 -18.25 29.57
CA GLU A 69 -35.98 -17.70 28.22
C GLU A 69 -35.19 -16.39 28.20
N GLY A 70 -35.45 -15.49 29.16
CA GLY A 70 -34.72 -14.25 29.32
C GLY A 70 -33.25 -14.51 29.63
N MET A 71 -32.97 -15.41 30.58
CA MET A 71 -31.60 -15.79 30.95
C MET A 71 -30.84 -16.32 29.73
N THR A 72 -31.43 -17.27 29.02
CA THR A 72 -30.82 -17.86 27.81
C THR A 72 -30.55 -16.81 26.74
N THR A 73 -31.49 -15.89 26.51
CA THR A 73 -31.38 -14.86 25.48
C THR A 73 -30.26 -13.86 25.77
N TYR A 74 -30.30 -13.23 26.95
CA TYR A 74 -29.35 -12.16 27.28
C TYR A 74 -27.96 -12.70 27.64
N PHE A 75 -27.89 -13.84 28.34
CA PHE A 75 -26.59 -14.45 28.63
C PHE A 75 -25.94 -15.04 27.37
N GLY A 76 -26.72 -15.64 26.45
CA GLY A 76 -26.18 -16.06 25.15
C GLY A 76 -25.69 -14.87 24.31
N ALA A 77 -26.37 -13.72 24.37
CA ALA A 77 -25.89 -12.50 23.74
C ALA A 77 -24.58 -11.99 24.37
N PHE A 78 -24.45 -12.06 25.70
CA PHE A 78 -23.21 -11.77 26.42
C PHE A 78 -22.06 -12.66 25.93
N GLU A 79 -22.25 -13.98 25.87
CA GLU A 79 -21.20 -14.95 25.46
C GLU A 79 -20.76 -14.73 24.00
N LYS A 80 -21.72 -14.37 23.14
CA LYS A 80 -21.42 -13.99 21.75
C LYS A 80 -20.52 -12.77 21.70
N ARG A 81 -20.80 -11.73 22.49
CA ARG A 81 -19.98 -10.51 22.53
C ARG A 81 -18.60 -10.78 23.14
N GLU A 82 -18.53 -11.59 24.19
CA GLU A 82 -17.27 -12.06 24.76
C GLU A 82 -16.38 -12.71 23.70
N THR A 83 -16.94 -13.63 22.92
CA THR A 83 -16.22 -14.28 21.83
C THR A 83 -15.76 -13.27 20.78
N MET A 84 -16.59 -12.29 20.43
CA MET A 84 -16.23 -11.28 19.43
C MET A 84 -15.10 -10.37 19.89
N VAL A 85 -15.10 -9.93 21.15
CA VAL A 85 -13.98 -9.16 21.71
C VAL A 85 -12.67 -9.94 21.56
N ARG A 86 -12.66 -11.20 22.00
CA ARG A 86 -11.47 -12.07 21.87
C ARG A 86 -11.01 -12.18 20.41
N THR A 87 -11.93 -12.47 19.49
CA THR A 87 -11.60 -12.61 18.06
C THR A 87 -10.96 -11.34 17.48
N PHE A 88 -11.51 -10.16 17.77
CA PHE A 88 -10.94 -8.92 17.27
C PHE A 88 -9.56 -8.62 17.88
N VAL A 89 -9.36 -8.91 19.17
CA VAL A 89 -8.04 -8.73 19.81
C VAL A 89 -7.00 -9.70 19.23
N GLU A 90 -7.39 -10.94 18.94
CA GLU A 90 -6.54 -11.92 18.24
C GLU A 90 -6.23 -11.52 16.79
N GLU A 91 -7.18 -10.87 16.10
CA GLU A 91 -6.97 -10.34 14.76
C GLU A 91 -5.95 -9.19 14.76
N ILE A 92 -6.03 -8.29 15.74
CA ILE A 92 -5.03 -7.23 15.93
C ILE A 92 -3.63 -7.83 16.13
N LEU A 93 -3.50 -8.89 16.93
CA LEU A 93 -2.22 -9.60 17.13
C LEU A 93 -1.62 -10.10 15.81
N LYS A 94 -2.45 -10.59 14.87
CA LYS A 94 -1.98 -11.00 13.55
C LYS A 94 -1.40 -9.82 12.76
N TYR A 95 -2.07 -8.66 12.79
CA TYR A 95 -1.56 -7.46 12.14
C TYR A 95 -0.25 -6.96 12.76
N VAL A 96 -0.13 -6.97 14.10
CA VAL A 96 1.12 -6.64 14.80
C VAL A 96 2.27 -7.53 14.32
N ALA A 97 2.03 -8.84 14.23
CA ALA A 97 3.05 -9.81 13.83
C ALA A 97 3.52 -9.62 12.38
N VAL A 98 2.59 -9.38 11.44
CA VAL A 98 2.89 -9.17 10.02
C VAL A 98 3.70 -7.89 9.81
N TRP A 99 3.22 -6.79 10.38
CA TRP A 99 3.77 -5.46 10.07
C TRP A 99 4.90 -5.04 11.01
N LYS A 100 5.16 -5.81 12.08
CA LYS A 100 6.17 -5.52 13.11
C LYS A 100 6.10 -4.05 13.55
N VAL A 101 4.88 -3.62 13.83
CA VAL A 101 4.57 -2.27 14.30
C VAL A 101 4.41 -2.28 15.80
N ALA A 102 4.74 -1.16 16.45
CA ALA A 102 4.41 -0.91 17.84
C ALA A 102 5.02 -1.96 18.79
N PRO A 103 6.29 -1.80 19.22
CA PRO A 103 7.09 -2.81 19.92
C PRO A 103 6.54 -3.33 21.26
N GLU A 104 5.44 -2.77 21.75
CA GLU A 104 4.74 -3.22 22.97
C GLU A 104 3.35 -3.81 22.71
N SER A 105 2.86 -3.78 21.47
CA SER A 105 1.48 -4.16 21.16
C SER A 105 1.18 -5.60 21.50
N GLU A 106 2.11 -6.52 21.22
CA GLU A 106 1.90 -7.93 21.50
C GLU A 106 1.69 -8.20 22.99
N ALA A 107 2.54 -7.59 23.85
CA ALA A 107 2.43 -7.73 25.30
C ALA A 107 1.13 -7.12 25.83
N ARG A 108 0.79 -5.90 25.38
CA ARG A 108 -0.45 -5.21 25.78
C ARG A 108 -1.70 -5.98 25.37
N LEU A 109 -1.75 -6.52 24.15
CA LEU A 109 -2.88 -7.30 23.65
C LEU A 109 -3.03 -8.64 24.39
N LYS A 110 -1.93 -9.32 24.70
CA LYS A 110 -1.94 -10.54 25.51
C LYS A 110 -2.48 -10.27 26.92
N GLU A 111 -2.10 -9.15 27.53
CA GLU A 111 -2.64 -8.75 28.82
C GLU A 111 -4.15 -8.43 28.74
N ILE A 112 -4.60 -7.72 27.70
CA ILE A 112 -6.03 -7.49 27.46
C ILE A 112 -6.80 -8.81 27.35
N LEU A 113 -6.31 -9.77 26.57
CA LEU A 113 -6.93 -11.10 26.44
C LEU A 113 -7.03 -11.83 27.78
N LYS A 114 -5.96 -11.76 28.58
CA LYS A 114 -5.93 -12.36 29.91
C LYS A 114 -6.95 -11.73 30.85
N LEU A 115 -6.94 -10.40 30.98
CA LEU A 115 -7.89 -9.66 31.82
C LEU A 115 -9.34 -9.92 31.38
N HIS A 116 -9.59 -9.96 30.07
CA HIS A 116 -10.90 -10.24 29.51
C HIS A 116 -11.40 -11.65 29.83
N ALA A 117 -10.52 -12.66 29.73
CA ALA A 117 -10.85 -14.04 30.13
C ALA A 117 -11.13 -14.16 31.64
N GLU A 118 -10.35 -13.49 32.48
CA GLU A 118 -10.55 -13.42 33.93
C GLU A 118 -11.89 -12.76 34.28
N LEU A 119 -12.26 -11.67 33.59
CA LEU A 119 -13.56 -11.03 33.75
C LEU A 119 -14.71 -11.96 33.33
N GLY A 120 -14.58 -12.65 32.21
CA GLY A 120 -15.55 -13.64 31.76
C GLY A 120 -15.80 -14.73 32.80
N ALA A 121 -14.73 -15.27 33.40
CA ALA A 121 -14.83 -16.22 34.49
C ALA A 121 -15.53 -15.62 35.72
N ALA A 122 -15.18 -14.39 36.10
CA ALA A 122 -15.81 -13.69 37.22
C ALA A 122 -17.32 -13.50 37.02
N TYR A 123 -17.77 -13.13 35.81
CA TYR A 123 -19.19 -13.04 35.48
C TYR A 123 -19.92 -14.38 35.67
N ARG A 124 -19.35 -15.48 35.16
CA ARG A 124 -19.91 -16.83 35.32
C ARG A 124 -19.98 -17.24 36.80
N THR A 125 -18.96 -16.96 37.60
CA THR A 125 -18.97 -17.23 39.05
C THR A 125 -20.00 -16.39 39.79
N ALA A 126 -20.11 -15.10 39.48
CA ALA A 126 -21.09 -14.22 40.11
C ALA A 126 -22.52 -14.65 39.76
N LEU A 127 -22.77 -15.06 38.51
CA LEU A 127 -24.08 -15.49 38.04
C LEU A 127 -24.61 -16.74 38.79
N GLN A 128 -23.74 -17.59 39.34
CA GLN A 128 -24.16 -18.74 40.16
C GLN A 128 -24.92 -18.33 41.43
N LYS A 129 -24.74 -17.09 41.89
CA LYS A 129 -25.39 -16.54 43.07
C LYS A 129 -26.69 -15.78 42.73
N PHE A 130 -27.01 -15.64 41.44
CA PHE A 130 -28.22 -14.99 40.98
C PHE A 130 -29.46 -15.80 41.37
N LYS A 131 -30.43 -15.13 41.98
CA LYS A 131 -31.70 -15.72 42.40
C LYS A 131 -32.83 -14.96 41.73
N ALA A 132 -33.51 -15.61 40.80
CA ALA A 132 -34.54 -14.98 39.97
C ALA A 132 -35.72 -14.42 40.79
N ASP A 133 -35.99 -15.01 41.95
CA ASP A 133 -37.04 -14.65 42.91
C ASP A 133 -36.62 -13.59 43.94
N ASP A 134 -35.34 -13.20 43.97
CA ASP A 134 -34.81 -12.19 44.89
C ASP A 134 -34.25 -10.97 44.12
N PRO A 135 -35.00 -9.84 44.09
CA PRO A 135 -34.53 -8.60 43.47
C PRO A 135 -33.24 -8.02 44.08
N LEU A 136 -32.91 -8.36 45.34
CA LEU A 136 -31.66 -7.93 45.97
C LEU A 136 -30.44 -8.70 45.44
N SER A 137 -30.66 -9.91 44.89
CA SER A 137 -29.59 -10.72 44.30
C SER A 137 -28.92 -10.03 43.10
N ILE A 138 -29.67 -9.23 42.33
CA ILE A 138 -29.14 -8.41 41.22
C ILE A 138 -27.99 -7.52 41.70
N ARG A 139 -28.21 -6.79 42.81
CA ARG A 139 -27.22 -5.85 43.33
C ARG A 139 -26.00 -6.58 43.89
N ALA A 140 -26.21 -7.72 44.55
CA ALA A 140 -25.13 -8.52 45.09
C ALA A 140 -24.24 -9.08 43.98
N VAL A 141 -24.85 -9.64 42.93
CA VAL A 141 -24.16 -10.23 41.78
C VAL A 141 -23.42 -9.16 40.96
N ASP A 142 -24.03 -8.00 40.70
CA ASP A 142 -23.36 -6.90 39.98
C ASP A 142 -22.18 -6.31 40.78
N ALA A 143 -22.30 -6.23 42.11
CA ALA A 143 -21.25 -5.70 42.97
C ALA A 143 -19.95 -6.53 42.94
N GLU A 144 -20.04 -7.85 42.72
CA GLU A 144 -18.85 -8.73 42.67
C GLU A 144 -17.94 -8.49 41.45
N VAL A 145 -18.52 -7.99 40.36
CA VAL A 145 -17.83 -7.76 39.07
C VAL A 145 -17.59 -6.28 38.78
N ARG A 146 -18.16 -5.40 39.60
CA ARG A 146 -18.08 -3.94 39.45
C ARG A 146 -16.63 -3.45 39.40
N GLY A 147 -16.30 -2.66 38.38
CA GLY A 147 -15.01 -1.98 38.25
C GLY A 147 -13.92 -2.82 37.56
N LYS A 148 -14.10 -4.14 37.44
CA LYS A 148 -13.20 -4.99 36.64
C LYS A 148 -13.34 -4.67 35.14
N ASP A 149 -14.55 -4.32 34.71
CA ASP A 149 -14.88 -3.89 33.36
C ASP A 149 -14.16 -2.58 32.98
N ARG A 150 -14.01 -1.66 33.94
CA ARG A 150 -13.32 -0.37 33.72
C ARG A 150 -11.85 -0.54 33.34
N GLN A 151 -11.14 -1.46 33.99
CA GLN A 151 -9.73 -1.72 33.68
C GLN A 151 -9.54 -2.16 32.22
N ILE A 152 -10.44 -3.00 31.71
CA ILE A 152 -10.37 -3.49 30.33
C ILE A 152 -10.79 -2.40 29.33
N ASP A 153 -11.79 -1.59 29.65
CA ASP A 153 -12.18 -0.44 28.81
C ASP A 153 -11.02 0.54 28.66
N GLU A 154 -10.36 0.89 29.77
CA GLU A 154 -9.18 1.77 29.80
C GLU A 154 -7.99 1.15 29.05
N ALA A 155 -7.77 -0.17 29.18
CA ALA A 155 -6.70 -0.86 28.46
C ALA A 155 -6.94 -0.88 26.93
N LEU A 156 -8.17 -1.14 26.50
CA LEU A 156 -8.55 -1.10 25.08
C LEU A 156 -8.45 0.32 24.50
N ASP A 157 -8.86 1.34 25.26
CA ASP A 157 -8.77 2.75 24.82
C ASP A 157 -7.32 3.25 24.73
N SER A 158 -6.52 2.97 25.76
CA SER A 158 -5.08 3.27 25.75
C SER A 158 -4.36 2.56 24.60
N PHE A 159 -4.70 1.31 24.32
CA PHE A 159 -4.18 0.58 23.18
C PHE A 159 -4.58 1.23 21.85
N ALA A 160 -5.83 1.67 21.70
CA ALA A 160 -6.31 2.34 20.49
C ALA A 160 -5.58 3.65 20.19
N VAL A 161 -5.28 4.44 21.23
CA VAL A 161 -4.48 5.66 21.11
C VAL A 161 -3.04 5.33 20.73
N TYR A 162 -2.44 4.37 21.43
CA TYR A 162 -1.06 3.93 21.19
C TYR A 162 -0.86 3.43 19.75
N VAL A 163 -1.67 2.48 19.29
CA VAL A 163 -1.53 1.90 17.95
C VAL A 163 -1.76 2.94 16.86
N ARG A 164 -2.70 3.88 17.04
CA ARG A 164 -2.93 4.97 16.09
C ARG A 164 -1.70 5.85 15.95
N GLY A 165 -1.04 6.18 17.06
CA GLY A 165 0.21 6.94 17.06
C GLY A 165 1.31 6.22 16.29
N GLU A 166 1.52 4.93 16.56
CA GLU A 166 2.54 4.10 15.92
C GLU A 166 2.31 3.92 14.41
N LEU A 167 1.06 3.67 13.99
CA LEU A 167 0.69 3.57 12.57
C LEU A 167 0.87 4.90 11.84
N SER A 168 0.52 6.02 12.48
CA SER A 168 0.70 7.37 11.93
C SER A 168 2.18 7.72 11.80
N HIS A 169 2.99 7.37 12.81
CA HIS A 169 4.43 7.57 12.78
C HIS A 169 5.09 6.76 11.65
N LYS A 170 4.78 5.46 11.54
CA LYS A 170 5.34 4.61 10.49
C LYS A 170 4.94 5.03 9.08
N SER A 171 3.68 5.41 8.88
CA SER A 171 3.23 5.96 7.59
C SER A 171 3.86 7.32 7.28
N GLY A 172 4.09 8.17 8.28
CA GLY A 172 4.80 9.44 8.13
C GLY A 172 6.25 9.27 7.71
N VAL A 173 7.00 8.42 8.41
CA VAL A 173 8.40 8.08 8.07
C VAL A 173 8.49 7.50 6.66
N ALA A 174 7.61 6.55 6.33
CA ALA A 174 7.58 5.94 5.00
C ALA A 174 7.31 6.97 3.89
N LYS A 175 6.44 7.96 4.11
CA LYS A 175 6.19 9.03 3.13
C LYS A 175 7.43 9.90 2.89
N VAL A 176 8.11 10.32 3.95
CA VAL A 176 9.30 11.19 3.87
C VAL A 176 10.47 10.48 3.17
N GLU A 177 10.76 9.23 3.56
CA GLU A 177 11.82 8.44 2.93
C GLU A 177 11.53 8.17 1.45
N ASN A 178 10.27 7.89 1.10
CA ASN A 178 9.89 7.65 -0.29
C ASN A 178 10.01 8.91 -1.14
N GLU A 179 9.59 10.08 -0.67
CA GLU A 179 9.71 11.32 -1.45
C GLU A 179 11.15 11.67 -1.83
N ALA A 180 12.10 11.51 -0.90
CA ALA A 180 13.50 11.87 -1.12
C ALA A 180 14.15 11.00 -2.20
N LEU A 181 13.94 9.69 -2.13
CA LEU A 181 14.47 8.72 -3.10
C LEU A 181 13.80 8.85 -4.47
N TYR A 182 12.48 9.09 -4.50
CA TYR A 182 11.75 9.29 -5.75
C TYR A 182 12.21 10.55 -6.48
N LYS A 183 12.45 11.65 -5.76
CA LYS A 183 12.98 12.90 -6.34
C LYS A 183 14.36 12.69 -6.96
N GLN A 184 15.22 11.88 -6.34
CA GLN A 184 16.55 11.57 -6.87
C GLN A 184 16.48 10.66 -8.12
N LEU A 185 15.77 9.54 -8.05
CA LEU A 185 15.60 8.61 -9.18
C LEU A 185 14.94 9.29 -10.39
N ARG A 186 13.90 10.09 -10.14
CA ARG A 186 13.21 10.85 -11.19
C ARG A 186 14.14 11.85 -11.87
N THR A 187 14.91 12.62 -11.09
CA THR A 187 15.85 13.60 -11.65
C THR A 187 16.90 12.94 -12.54
N VAL A 188 17.46 11.79 -12.12
CA VAL A 188 18.43 11.05 -12.92
C VAL A 188 17.83 10.58 -14.24
N VAL A 189 16.62 10.03 -14.23
CA VAL A 189 15.93 9.60 -15.47
C VAL A 189 15.68 10.80 -16.40
N PHE A 190 15.17 11.93 -15.86
CA PHE A 190 14.95 13.14 -16.67
C PHE A 190 16.24 13.68 -17.30
N VAL A 191 17.35 13.70 -16.55
CA VAL A 191 18.65 14.16 -17.07
C VAL A 191 19.14 13.26 -18.20
N ILE A 192 19.11 11.94 -18.02
CA ILE A 192 19.56 10.99 -19.05
C ILE A 192 18.66 11.07 -20.29
N SER A 193 17.34 11.13 -20.12
CA SER A 193 16.40 11.32 -21.23
C SER A 193 16.63 12.63 -21.97
N GLY A 194 16.91 13.72 -21.26
CA GLY A 194 17.28 15.01 -21.85
C GLY A 194 18.56 14.94 -22.69
N ILE A 195 19.61 14.29 -22.17
CA ILE A 195 20.87 14.08 -22.89
C ILE A 195 20.62 13.26 -24.17
N THR A 196 19.89 12.15 -24.07
CA THR A 196 19.55 11.31 -25.23
C THR A 196 18.76 12.09 -26.29
N PHE A 197 17.83 12.94 -25.87
CA PHE A 197 17.05 13.78 -26.77
C PHE A 197 17.92 14.79 -27.53
N VAL A 198 18.80 15.51 -26.82
CA VAL A 198 19.73 16.49 -27.43
C VAL A 198 20.68 15.80 -28.40
N VAL A 199 21.25 14.65 -28.02
CA VAL A 199 22.15 13.87 -28.89
C VAL A 199 21.43 13.46 -30.18
N THR A 200 20.19 12.99 -30.07
CA THR A 200 19.36 12.60 -31.22
C THR A 200 19.08 13.78 -32.15
N LEU A 201 18.76 14.97 -31.61
CA LEU A 201 18.53 16.18 -32.40
C LEU A 201 19.78 16.64 -33.16
N VAL A 202 20.95 16.63 -32.51
CA VAL A 202 22.23 17.02 -33.15
C VAL A 202 22.56 16.07 -34.31
N PHE A 203 22.30 14.77 -34.16
CA PHE A 203 22.49 13.81 -35.23
C PHE A 203 21.51 14.01 -36.38
N ALA A 204 20.22 14.23 -36.09
CA ALA A 204 19.22 14.52 -37.12
C ALA A 204 19.59 15.79 -37.91
N TRP A 205 20.00 16.85 -37.21
CA TRP A 205 20.45 18.09 -37.84
C TRP A 205 21.67 17.89 -38.74
N LYS A 206 22.68 17.14 -38.29
CA LYS A 206 23.86 16.81 -39.12
C LYS A 206 23.47 16.00 -40.36
N ALA A 207 22.59 15.02 -40.24
CA ALA A 207 22.13 14.20 -41.37
C ALA A 207 21.40 15.06 -42.43
N LEU A 208 20.52 15.97 -42.00
CA LEU A 208 19.83 16.90 -42.90
C LEU A 208 20.81 17.85 -43.60
N LYS A 209 21.82 18.35 -42.89
CA LYS A 209 22.83 19.26 -43.47
C LYS A 209 23.76 18.56 -44.47
N ILE A 210 24.11 17.29 -44.23
CA ILE A 210 24.97 16.51 -45.13
C ILE A 210 24.20 16.09 -46.40
N ASN A 211 22.95 15.64 -46.26
CA ASN A 211 22.12 15.25 -47.41
C ASN A 211 21.56 16.46 -48.21
N GLY A 212 21.55 17.65 -47.61
CA GLY A 212 21.09 18.89 -48.26
C GLY A 212 22.12 19.59 -49.14
N GLN A 213 23.35 19.07 -49.28
CA GLN A 213 24.32 19.61 -50.24
C GLN A 213 24.03 19.01 -51.63
N PRO A 214 23.56 19.82 -52.62
CA PRO A 214 23.30 19.30 -53.96
C PRO A 214 24.60 18.82 -54.59
N SER A 215 24.59 17.62 -55.15
CA SER A 215 25.68 17.03 -55.90
C SER A 215 25.92 17.80 -57.21
N ALA A 216 26.56 18.97 -57.10
CA ALA A 216 26.96 19.78 -58.25
C ALA A 216 28.22 19.20 -58.91
N ARG A 217 28.11 18.04 -59.58
CA ARG A 217 29.03 17.63 -60.67
C ARG A 217 28.56 16.35 -61.38
N ARG A 218 27.70 16.48 -62.40
CA ARG A 218 27.71 15.69 -63.66
C ARG A 218 26.48 16.02 -64.52
N THR A 219 26.44 17.20 -65.13
CA THR A 219 25.62 17.48 -66.34
C THR A 219 25.94 18.89 -66.86
N ALA A 220 27.00 19.07 -67.66
CA ALA A 220 27.09 20.18 -68.62
C ALA A 220 28.27 19.99 -69.57
N GLY A 221 27.97 20.00 -70.87
CA GLY A 221 28.90 19.80 -71.99
C GLY A 221 28.38 18.69 -72.90
N GLY A 222 27.25 18.83 -73.60
CA GLY A 222 26.81 20.01 -74.36
C GLY A 222 27.00 19.68 -75.85
N ALA A 223 25.97 19.11 -76.47
CA ALA A 223 25.93 18.74 -77.88
C ALA A 223 25.66 19.96 -78.78
N SER A 224 26.32 20.07 -79.95
CA SER A 224 25.75 20.43 -81.27
C SER A 224 26.83 20.58 -82.36
N ALA A 225 26.59 19.95 -83.53
CA ALA A 225 27.36 20.06 -84.80
C ALA A 225 26.90 21.30 -85.64
N PRO A 226 27.51 21.66 -86.80
CA PRO A 226 27.28 20.97 -88.10
C PRO A 226 28.46 21.00 -89.15
N MET A 227 28.22 20.34 -90.30
CA MET A 227 29.03 20.13 -91.52
C MET A 227 29.32 21.37 -92.40
N GLU A 228 30.50 21.42 -93.06
CA GLU A 228 30.72 21.87 -94.47
C GLU A 228 32.17 21.49 -94.93
N THR A 229 32.35 20.52 -95.84
CA THR A 229 32.61 20.59 -97.31
C THR A 229 34.08 20.66 -97.76
N ARG A 230 34.52 19.56 -98.40
CA ARG A 230 35.24 19.46 -99.71
C ARG A 230 36.67 20.03 -99.84
N ASN A 231 37.66 19.20 -100.20
CA ASN A 231 38.10 18.96 -101.59
C ASN A 231 39.41 18.14 -101.72
N ASP A 232 39.41 17.21 -102.70
CA ASP A 232 40.49 16.61 -103.52
C ASP A 232 41.84 16.19 -102.89
N SER A 233 42.46 15.05 -103.21
CA SER A 233 42.57 14.41 -104.53
C SER A 233 42.78 12.87 -104.44
N ARG A 234 42.05 12.16 -105.29
CA ARG A 234 42.34 10.83 -105.87
C ARG A 234 43.52 10.95 -106.88
N PRO A 235 43.96 9.90 -107.63
CA PRO A 235 43.64 8.46 -107.56
C PRO A 235 44.84 7.50 -107.79
N GLY A 236 44.54 6.20 -107.65
CA GLY A 236 45.00 5.17 -108.59
C GLY A 236 46.04 4.20 -108.01
N SER A 237 46.00 2.89 -108.28
CA SER A 237 45.06 2.03 -109.00
C SER A 237 45.56 0.59 -108.85
N VAL A 238 44.64 -0.34 -108.59
CA VAL A 238 44.47 -1.65 -109.26
C VAL A 238 45.74 -2.53 -109.33
N SER A 239 45.77 -3.69 -108.67
CA SER A 239 44.97 -4.87 -109.00
C SER A 239 44.88 -5.81 -107.79
#